data_AF-A0A2V7BU24-F1
#
_entry.id   AF-A0A2V7BU24-F1
#
_cell.length_a   1.000
_cell.length_b   1.000
_cell.length_c   1.000
_cell.angle_alpha   90.00
_cell.angle_beta   90.00
_cell.angle_gamma   90.00
#
_symmetry.space_group_name_H-M   'P 1'
#
loop_
_entity.id
_entity.type
_entity.pdbx_description
1 polymer ?
#
loop_
_entity_poly.entity_id
_entity_poly.type
_entity_poly.pdbx_seq_one_letter_code
_entity_poly.pdbx_strand_id
1 'polypeptide(L)'
;MGSRSLAHSTGVADRGRTVIGRVLALGLLVAGVASVEAVDALTEPYRAAAAAGAVGSVTGRVYEERRRPDVADRPLAGTAVTLLPRSSEVLRKLEDIKRTARTSANDFRAAAPAILTLRRAYEKELWESGAADLVMATVVDSEGRFSVGGLPAGDWLLLATYSVKIDKHSAGHASKQRGVYVPGTHLTGYQRVTVWLREVTITGGGSQNVELTERSAWFAGVVEERAPDAGR
;
A
#
# COMPACT_ATOMS: atom_id res chain seq x y z
N MET A 1 50.29 -52.19 -63.25
CA MET A 1 50.95 -51.13 -62.45
C MET A 1 49.82 -50.46 -61.67
N GLY A 2 49.68 -50.50 -60.36
CA GLY A 2 50.60 -50.74 -59.25
C GLY A 2 50.13 -49.80 -58.14
N SER A 3 49.33 -50.35 -57.22
CA SER A 3 49.13 -49.99 -55.82
C SER A 3 48.85 -48.54 -55.37
N ARG A 4 47.78 -48.43 -54.57
CA ARG A 4 47.58 -47.50 -53.44
C ARG A 4 48.91 -47.17 -52.72
N SER A 5 49.04 -45.96 -52.18
CA SER A 5 49.45 -45.82 -50.78
C SER A 5 49.21 -44.42 -50.19
N LEU A 6 48.68 -44.45 -48.98
CA LEU A 6 48.71 -43.42 -47.95
C LEU A 6 50.15 -43.15 -47.48
N ALA A 7 50.42 -41.93 -47.02
CA ALA A 7 51.29 -41.59 -45.88
C ALA A 7 51.20 -40.06 -45.68
N HIS A 8 50.73 -39.48 -44.56
CA HIS A 8 51.32 -39.44 -43.21
C HIS A 8 52.75 -38.90 -43.14
N SER A 9 52.90 -37.73 -42.51
CA SER A 9 53.93 -37.38 -41.50
C SER A 9 53.84 -35.86 -41.28
N THR A 10 53.40 -35.33 -40.13
CA THR A 10 54.07 -35.17 -38.82
C THR A 10 55.18 -34.12 -38.76
N GLY A 11 55.09 -33.23 -37.77
CA GLY A 11 56.17 -32.35 -37.26
C GLY A 11 55.69 -30.90 -37.11
N VAL A 12 55.28 -30.36 -35.95
CA VAL A 12 56.04 -30.09 -34.70
C VAL A 12 57.29 -29.25 -35.00
N ALA A 13 57.66 -28.15 -34.34
CA ALA A 13 57.08 -27.11 -33.48
C ALA A 13 58.25 -26.13 -33.21
N ASP A 14 58.02 -24.82 -33.13
CA ASP A 14 58.82 -23.88 -32.32
C ASP A 14 58.05 -22.55 -32.26
N ARG A 15 57.49 -22.13 -31.12
CA ARG A 15 58.12 -21.32 -30.05
C ARG A 15 58.70 -20.02 -30.64
N GLY A 16 58.30 -18.82 -30.26
CA GLY A 16 57.38 -18.28 -29.28
C GLY A 16 57.69 -16.78 -29.22
N ARG A 17 56.67 -15.93 -29.09
CA ARG A 17 56.87 -14.53 -28.67
C ARG A 17 55.58 -13.98 -28.07
N THR A 18 55.59 -13.91 -26.77
CA THR A 18 54.57 -13.36 -25.88
C THR A 18 54.53 -11.83 -26.02
N VAL A 19 53.38 -11.25 -26.34
CA VAL A 19 53.00 -9.89 -25.91
C VAL A 19 51.50 -9.84 -25.63
N ILE A 20 51.21 -9.92 -24.33
CA ILE A 20 50.18 -9.21 -23.54
C ILE A 20 49.22 -8.33 -24.36
N GLY A 21 47.91 -8.62 -24.28
CA GLY A 21 46.90 -7.71 -24.83
C GLY A 21 45.45 -8.07 -24.48
N ARG A 22 45.01 -7.60 -23.30
CA ARG A 22 43.60 -7.36 -22.90
C ARG A 22 42.69 -8.58 -22.71
N VAL A 23 42.73 -9.15 -21.50
CA VAL A 23 41.54 -9.74 -20.87
C VAL A 23 40.58 -8.60 -20.58
N LEU A 24 39.51 -8.50 -21.37
CA LEU A 24 38.42 -7.56 -21.11
C LEU A 24 37.41 -8.27 -20.22
N ALA A 25 37.40 -7.83 -18.96
CA ALA A 25 36.50 -8.26 -17.92
C ALA A 25 35.04 -8.00 -18.33
N LEU A 26 34.19 -9.02 -18.20
CA LEU A 26 32.77 -8.82 -17.98
C LEU A 26 32.42 -9.48 -16.64
N GLY A 27 32.87 -8.81 -15.58
CA GLY A 27 32.39 -9.09 -14.23
C GLY A 27 30.93 -8.64 -14.16
N LEU A 28 30.03 -9.60 -14.31
CA LEU A 28 28.62 -9.43 -13.98
C LEU A 28 28.54 -9.24 -12.45
N LEU A 29 28.70 -8.00 -12.00
CA LEU A 29 28.42 -7.62 -10.62
C LEU A 29 26.91 -7.78 -10.44
N VAL A 30 26.54 -8.90 -9.85
CA VAL A 30 25.18 -9.23 -9.44
C VAL A 30 24.64 -8.06 -8.64
N ALA A 31 23.56 -7.51 -9.16
CA ALA A 31 22.81 -6.42 -8.59
C ALA A 31 22.44 -6.73 -7.14
N GLY A 32 22.79 -5.82 -6.23
CA GLY A 32 22.11 -5.70 -4.96
C GLY A 32 20.71 -5.16 -5.20
N VAL A 33 19.81 -6.01 -5.69
CA VAL A 33 18.38 -5.83 -5.40
C VAL A 33 18.27 -6.00 -3.89
N ALA A 34 17.97 -4.90 -3.19
CA ALA A 34 17.40 -5.04 -1.86
C ALA A 34 16.28 -6.06 -1.99
N SER A 35 16.38 -7.16 -1.24
CA SER A 35 15.29 -8.12 -1.13
C SER A 35 14.06 -7.32 -0.75
N VAL A 36 13.13 -7.14 -1.69
CA VAL A 36 11.74 -6.89 -1.33
C VAL A 36 11.42 -8.13 -0.51
N GLU A 37 11.30 -7.99 0.81
CA GLU A 37 10.78 -9.06 1.64
C GLU A 37 9.43 -9.41 1.03
N ALA A 38 9.42 -10.52 0.30
CA ALA A 38 8.28 -10.99 -0.43
C ALA A 38 7.24 -11.36 0.62
N VAL A 39 6.23 -10.49 0.77
CA VAL A 39 4.89 -10.74 1.29
C VAL A 39 4.82 -11.88 2.33
N ASP A 40 4.74 -11.51 3.62
CA ASP A 40 4.27 -12.41 4.70
C ASP A 40 2.77 -12.78 4.55
N ALA A 41 2.07 -12.22 3.56
CA ALA A 41 0.71 -12.63 3.25
C ALA A 41 0.71 -13.94 2.45
N LEU A 42 0.50 -15.05 3.14
CA LEU A 42 0.26 -16.36 2.54
C LEU A 42 -0.99 -16.26 1.64
N THR A 43 -0.81 -16.10 0.32
CA THR A 43 -1.91 -15.96 -0.65
C THR A 43 -2.46 -17.30 -1.13
N GLU A 44 -1.63 -18.35 -1.13
CA GLU A 44 -2.00 -19.72 -1.51
C GLU A 44 -3.26 -20.26 -0.79
N PRO A 45 -3.44 -20.06 0.53
CA PRO A 45 -4.66 -20.47 1.22
C PRO A 45 -5.93 -19.81 0.66
N TYR A 46 -5.87 -18.51 0.29
CA TYR A 46 -7.02 -17.81 -0.31
C TYR A 46 -7.32 -18.36 -1.70
N ARG A 47 -6.29 -18.64 -2.51
CA ARG A 47 -6.48 -19.25 -3.84
C ARG A 47 -7.09 -20.64 -3.74
N ALA A 48 -6.61 -21.47 -2.80
CA ALA A 48 -7.18 -22.79 -2.54
C ALA A 48 -8.64 -22.70 -2.09
N ALA A 49 -8.97 -21.76 -1.20
CA ALA A 49 -10.35 -21.51 -0.78
C ALA A 49 -11.24 -21.06 -1.94
N ALA A 50 -10.75 -20.15 -2.80
CA ALA A 50 -11.46 -19.70 -3.99
C ALA A 50 -11.75 -20.86 -4.96
N ALA A 51 -10.73 -21.69 -5.25
CA ALA A 51 -10.84 -22.84 -6.12
C ALA A 51 -11.81 -23.91 -5.58
N ALA A 52 -11.89 -24.05 -4.25
CA ALA A 52 -12.85 -24.92 -3.59
C ALA A 52 -14.28 -24.33 -3.51
N GLY A 53 -14.50 -23.12 -4.02
CA GLY A 53 -15.78 -22.41 -3.88
C GLY A 53 -16.09 -21.97 -2.45
N ALA A 54 -15.10 -22.03 -1.55
CA ALA A 54 -15.23 -21.59 -0.17
C ALA A 54 -15.11 -20.05 -0.10
N VAL A 55 -16.16 -19.38 -0.59
CA VAL A 55 -16.25 -17.92 -0.61
C VAL A 55 -17.36 -17.42 0.31
N GLY A 56 -17.18 -16.24 0.90
CA GLY A 56 -18.15 -15.57 1.75
C GLY A 56 -18.33 -14.10 1.36
N SER A 57 -18.89 -13.34 2.28
CA SER A 57 -19.15 -11.90 2.10
C SER A 57 -18.88 -11.10 3.36
N VAL A 58 -18.59 -9.82 3.18
CA VAL A 58 -18.60 -8.81 4.23
C VAL A 58 -19.64 -7.77 3.87
N THR A 59 -20.55 -7.52 4.78
CA THR A 59 -21.50 -6.40 4.73
C THR A 59 -21.22 -5.47 5.90
N GLY A 60 -21.66 -4.23 5.79
CA GLY A 60 -21.50 -3.33 6.91
C GLY A 60 -22.10 -1.96 6.71
N ARG A 61 -21.95 -1.16 7.78
CA ARG A 61 -22.40 0.23 7.84
C ARG A 61 -21.29 1.15 8.31
N VAL A 62 -21.24 2.35 7.73
CA VAL A 62 -20.35 3.43 8.13
C VAL A 62 -21.17 4.68 8.42
N TYR A 63 -21.15 5.13 9.67
CA TYR A 63 -22.01 6.22 10.13
C TYR A 63 -21.42 7.00 11.30
N GLU A 64 -21.84 8.26 11.46
CA GLU A 64 -21.73 8.98 12.72
C GLU A 64 -22.97 8.67 13.55
N GLU A 65 -22.76 8.24 14.78
CA GLU A 65 -23.82 7.96 15.73
C GLU A 65 -24.61 9.23 16.03
N ARG A 66 -25.93 9.06 16.17
CA ARG A 66 -26.83 10.12 16.62
C ARG A 66 -26.34 10.75 17.93
N ARG A 67 -26.36 12.09 17.97
CA ARG A 67 -26.03 12.86 19.18
C ARG A 67 -27.19 13.00 20.16
N ARG A 68 -28.42 12.79 19.68
CA ARG A 68 -29.64 12.82 20.46
C ARG A 68 -30.51 11.60 20.09
N PRO A 69 -31.32 11.05 21.01
CA PRO A 69 -32.10 9.85 20.75
C PRO A 69 -33.12 9.98 19.60
N ASP A 70 -33.63 11.19 19.35
CA ASP A 70 -34.65 11.53 18.36
C ASP A 70 -34.11 11.75 16.95
N VAL A 71 -32.78 11.78 16.79
CA VAL A 71 -32.13 11.98 15.49
C VAL A 71 -31.62 10.64 14.96
N ALA A 72 -31.75 10.41 13.66
CA ALA A 72 -31.17 9.24 13.00
C ALA A 72 -29.63 9.32 12.94
N ASP A 73 -28.98 8.16 12.86
CA ASP A 73 -27.55 8.09 12.58
C ASP A 73 -27.25 8.72 11.21
N ARG A 74 -26.11 9.41 11.11
CA ARG A 74 -25.71 10.09 9.88
C ARG A 74 -24.82 9.18 9.04
N PRO A 75 -25.25 8.74 7.84
CA PRO A 75 -24.41 7.90 7.00
C PRO A 75 -23.17 8.66 6.52
N LEU A 76 -22.02 7.97 6.48
CA LEU A 76 -20.76 8.49 5.94
C LEU A 76 -20.55 7.96 4.52
N ALA A 77 -21.44 8.39 3.62
CA ALA A 77 -21.40 8.03 2.20
C ALA A 77 -20.08 8.46 1.55
N GLY A 78 -19.62 7.69 0.56
CA GLY A 78 -18.35 7.94 -0.13
C GLY A 78 -17.10 7.48 0.64
N THR A 79 -17.27 6.85 1.80
CA THR A 79 -16.15 6.15 2.47
C THR A 79 -15.63 5.03 1.57
N ALA A 80 -14.32 5.01 1.31
CA ALA A 80 -13.69 3.94 0.55
C ALA A 80 -13.37 2.77 1.48
N VAL A 81 -13.87 1.58 1.16
CA VAL A 81 -13.60 0.34 1.91
C VAL A 81 -12.72 -0.55 1.05
N THR A 82 -11.62 -1.03 1.62
CA THR A 82 -10.69 -1.95 0.98
C THR A 82 -10.50 -3.16 1.89
N LEU A 83 -10.65 -4.36 1.34
CA LEU A 83 -10.28 -5.61 1.99
C LEU A 83 -9.03 -6.16 1.33
N LEU A 84 -8.06 -6.53 2.16
CA LEU A 84 -6.79 -7.10 1.77
C LEU A 84 -6.56 -8.39 2.57
N PRO A 85 -5.78 -9.37 2.08
CA PRO A 85 -5.34 -10.47 2.93
C PRO A 85 -4.69 -9.96 4.22
N ARG A 86 -4.88 -10.68 5.33
CA ARG A 86 -4.21 -10.34 6.60
C ARG A 86 -2.70 -10.44 6.41
N SER A 87 -1.99 -9.39 6.82
CA SER A 87 -0.52 -9.38 6.96
C SER A 87 -0.14 -8.89 8.35
N SER A 88 0.62 -9.72 9.08
CA SER A 88 1.08 -9.39 10.43
C SER A 88 2.02 -8.17 10.42
N GLU A 89 2.84 -8.08 9.37
CA GLU A 89 3.79 -7.00 9.17
C GLU A 89 3.10 -5.66 8.88
N VAL A 90 2.09 -5.67 8.00
CA VAL A 90 1.32 -4.46 7.67
C VAL A 90 0.57 -3.96 8.91
N LEU A 91 -0.06 -4.86 9.67
CA LEU A 91 -0.71 -4.52 10.94
C LEU A 91 0.28 -3.88 11.93
N ARG A 92 1.46 -4.48 12.10
CA ARG A 92 2.52 -3.93 12.97
C ARG A 92 2.95 -2.54 12.50
N LYS A 93 3.23 -2.36 11.20
CA LYS A 93 3.64 -1.06 10.62
C LYS A 93 2.55 0.02 10.81
N LEU A 94 1.28 -0.34 10.65
CA LEU A 94 0.14 0.55 10.93
C LEU A 94 0.12 0.98 12.41
N GLU A 95 0.23 0.03 13.34
CA GLU A 95 0.28 0.34 14.78
C GLU A 95 1.51 1.17 15.17
N ASP A 96 2.66 0.94 14.54
CA ASP A 96 3.88 1.74 14.74
C ASP A 96 3.68 3.20 14.30
N ILE A 97 3.02 3.43 13.15
CA ILE A 97 2.65 4.78 12.69
C ILE A 97 1.70 5.44 13.70
N LYS A 98 0.64 4.74 14.12
CA LYS A 98 -0.34 5.25 15.08
C LYS A 98 0.28 5.59 16.44
N ARG A 99 1.23 4.79 16.92
CA ARG A 99 1.98 5.04 18.15
C ARG A 99 2.83 6.30 18.02
N THR A 100 3.59 6.41 16.93
CA THR A 100 4.51 7.55 16.67
C THR A 100 3.76 8.86 16.46
N ALA A 101 2.54 8.81 15.91
CA ALA A 101 1.69 9.99 15.71
C ALA A 101 1.41 10.78 17.00
N ARG A 102 1.59 10.19 18.19
CA ARG A 102 1.35 10.84 19.49
C ARG A 102 2.57 11.60 20.02
N THR A 103 3.73 11.46 19.38
CA THR A 103 5.00 12.00 19.88
C THR A 103 5.11 13.50 19.62
N SER A 104 4.61 13.99 18.48
CA SER A 104 4.64 15.41 18.14
C SER A 104 3.52 15.80 17.16
N ALA A 105 3.28 17.10 17.02
CA ALA A 105 2.34 17.62 16.02
C ALA A 105 2.80 17.33 14.58
N ASN A 106 4.11 17.27 14.32
CA ASN A 106 4.65 16.91 13.01
C ASN A 106 4.38 15.43 12.70
N ASP A 107 4.63 14.54 13.66
CA ASP A 107 4.37 13.11 13.50
C ASP A 107 2.87 12.84 13.31
N PHE A 108 2.01 13.55 14.03
CA PHE A 108 0.57 13.48 13.85
C PHE A 108 0.14 13.84 12.42
N ARG A 109 0.67 14.94 11.86
CA ARG A 109 0.39 15.35 10.47
C ARG A 109 0.93 14.37 9.43
N ALA A 110 2.08 13.74 9.71
CA ALA A 110 2.69 12.76 8.81
C ALA A 110 1.96 11.40 8.82
N ALA A 111 1.23 11.08 9.89
CA ALA A 111 0.65 9.77 10.10
C ALA A 111 -0.46 9.38 9.10
N ALA A 112 -1.42 10.27 8.80
CA ALA A 112 -2.47 9.96 7.83
C ALA A 112 -1.91 9.67 6.42
N PRO A 113 -1.03 10.53 5.85
CA PRO A 113 -0.33 10.20 4.60
C PRO A 113 0.46 8.88 4.67
N ALA A 114 1.14 8.61 5.77
CA ALA A 114 1.91 7.38 5.95
C ALA A 114 1.01 6.13 5.95
N ILE A 115 -0.14 6.16 6.62
CA ILE A 115 -1.12 5.06 6.62
C ILE A 115 -1.62 4.78 5.19
N LEU A 116 -2.01 5.82 4.45
CA LEU A 116 -2.50 5.67 3.07
C LEU A 116 -1.40 5.17 2.13
N THR A 117 -0.16 5.60 2.34
CA THR A 117 1.00 5.16 1.55
C THR A 117 1.31 3.69 1.82
N LEU A 118 1.31 3.28 3.09
CA LEU A 118 1.52 1.88 3.47
C LEU A 118 0.44 0.97 2.89
N ARG A 119 -0.84 1.38 2.93
CA ARG A 119 -1.94 0.64 2.30
C ARG A 119 -1.70 0.44 0.80
N ARG A 120 -1.38 1.52 0.08
CA ARG A 120 -1.11 1.47 -1.37
C ARG A 120 0.13 0.65 -1.71
N ALA A 121 1.17 0.68 -0.87
CA ALA A 121 2.35 -0.14 -1.04
C ALA A 121 1.98 -1.63 -0.94
N TYR A 122 1.19 -2.00 0.06
CA TYR A 122 0.73 -3.38 0.21
C TYR A 122 -0.21 -3.83 -0.92
N GLU A 123 -1.15 -2.99 -1.36
CA GLU A 123 -1.96 -3.23 -2.56
C GLU A 123 -1.08 -3.50 -3.80
N LYS A 124 -0.04 -2.68 -3.98
CA LYS A 124 0.90 -2.81 -5.08
C LYS A 124 1.70 -4.12 -5.01
N GLU A 125 2.18 -4.50 -3.83
CA GLU A 125 2.90 -5.77 -3.63
C GLU A 125 2.02 -7.00 -3.96
N LEU A 126 0.74 -6.96 -3.58
CA LEU A 126 -0.23 -8.00 -3.98
C LEU A 126 -0.40 -8.05 -5.50
N TRP A 127 -0.39 -6.90 -6.17
CA TRP A 127 -0.46 -6.86 -7.63
C TRP A 127 0.79 -7.43 -8.30
N GLU A 128 1.97 -7.03 -7.82
CA GLU A 128 3.26 -7.48 -8.36
C GLU A 128 3.51 -8.98 -8.12
N SER A 129 2.91 -9.55 -7.06
CA SER A 129 2.90 -11.00 -6.79
C SER A 129 1.80 -11.78 -7.52
N GLY A 130 1.00 -11.11 -8.36
CA GLY A 130 -0.07 -11.74 -9.15
C GLY A 130 -1.34 -12.05 -8.34
N ALA A 131 -1.47 -11.53 -7.12
CA ALA A 131 -2.62 -11.67 -6.24
C ALA A 131 -3.55 -10.43 -6.27
N ALA A 132 -3.61 -9.73 -7.40
CA ALA A 132 -4.46 -8.55 -7.59
C ALA A 132 -5.95 -8.86 -7.39
N ASP A 133 -6.36 -10.10 -7.65
CA ASP A 133 -7.70 -10.63 -7.42
C ASP A 133 -8.08 -10.65 -5.92
N LEU A 134 -7.11 -10.56 -5.01
CA LEU A 134 -7.36 -10.49 -3.57
C LEU A 134 -7.44 -9.04 -3.05
N VAL A 135 -7.34 -8.03 -3.92
CA VAL A 135 -7.54 -6.63 -3.54
C VAL A 135 -8.98 -6.23 -3.85
N MET A 136 -9.85 -6.31 -2.83
CA MET A 136 -11.27 -6.00 -2.99
C MET A 136 -11.56 -4.59 -2.50
N ALA A 137 -12.20 -3.77 -3.33
CA ALA A 137 -12.57 -2.40 -2.97
C ALA A 137 -14.04 -2.12 -3.27
N THR A 138 -14.66 -1.34 -2.42
CA THR A 138 -16.02 -0.82 -2.62
C THR A 138 -16.15 0.58 -2.02
N VAL A 139 -17.24 1.26 -2.32
CA VAL A 139 -17.56 2.58 -1.78
C VAL A 139 -18.88 2.48 -1.04
N VAL A 140 -18.94 3.12 0.12
CA VAL A 140 -20.15 3.20 0.93
C VAL A 140 -21.20 4.04 0.25
N ASP A 141 -22.42 3.52 0.16
CA ASP A 141 -23.56 4.15 -0.50
C ASP A 141 -24.13 5.34 0.31
N SER A 142 -25.18 5.98 -0.24
CA SER A 142 -25.86 7.12 0.39
C SER A 142 -26.56 6.78 1.71
N GLU A 143 -26.86 5.50 1.95
CA GLU A 143 -27.46 5.01 3.19
C GLU A 143 -26.39 4.57 4.21
N GLY A 144 -25.11 4.76 3.89
CA GLY A 144 -24.00 4.40 4.75
C GLY A 144 -23.72 2.91 4.75
N ARG A 145 -24.16 2.15 3.74
CA ARG A 145 -23.97 0.70 3.65
C ARG A 145 -22.93 0.32 2.61
N PHE A 146 -22.32 -0.85 2.80
CA PHE A 146 -21.48 -1.49 1.81
C PHE A 146 -21.66 -3.01 1.85
N SER A 147 -21.32 -3.65 0.72
CA SER A 147 -21.28 -5.11 0.60
C SER A 147 -20.15 -5.50 -0.35
N VAL A 148 -19.40 -6.53 0.05
CA VAL A 148 -18.35 -7.17 -0.76
C VAL A 148 -18.59 -8.67 -0.68
N GLY A 149 -18.88 -9.30 -1.82
CA GLY A 149 -19.06 -10.74 -1.94
C GLY A 149 -17.87 -11.40 -2.62
N GLY A 150 -17.90 -12.74 -2.69
CA GLY A 150 -16.88 -13.51 -3.40
C GLY A 150 -15.52 -13.51 -2.72
N LEU A 151 -15.47 -13.24 -1.42
CA LEU A 151 -14.23 -13.23 -0.63
C LEU A 151 -13.83 -14.67 -0.30
N PRO A 152 -12.66 -15.16 -0.73
CA PRO A 152 -12.18 -16.47 -0.30
C PRO A 152 -12.08 -16.58 1.23
N ALA A 153 -12.39 -17.76 1.76
CA ALA A 153 -12.27 -18.05 3.19
C ALA A 153 -10.84 -17.81 3.67
N GLY A 154 -10.70 -17.18 4.84
CA GLY A 154 -9.42 -16.73 5.39
C GLY A 154 -9.55 -15.48 6.25
N ASP A 155 -8.42 -14.93 6.68
CA ASP A 155 -8.38 -13.73 7.52
C ASP A 155 -8.13 -12.48 6.67
N TRP A 156 -9.01 -11.50 6.77
CA TRP A 156 -8.94 -10.29 5.97
C TRP A 156 -8.69 -9.08 6.84
N LEU A 157 -7.93 -8.14 6.28
CA LEU A 157 -7.77 -6.80 6.79
C LEU A 157 -8.75 -5.87 6.06
N LEU A 158 -9.71 -5.32 6.81
CA LEU A 158 -10.60 -4.27 6.33
C LEU A 158 -10.04 -2.91 6.74
N LEU A 159 -9.74 -2.08 5.74
CA LEU A 159 -9.46 -0.65 5.89
C LEU A 159 -10.62 0.16 5.31
N ALA A 160 -11.20 1.05 6.09
CA ALA A 160 -12.12 2.06 5.56
C ALA A 160 -11.52 3.46 5.75
N THR A 161 -11.56 4.28 4.70
CA THR A 161 -11.06 5.66 4.71
C THR A 161 -12.19 6.61 4.34
N TYR A 162 -12.52 7.53 5.25
CA TYR A 162 -13.42 8.64 4.99
C TYR A 162 -12.63 9.95 5.04
N SER A 163 -12.76 10.76 3.98
CA SER A 163 -12.03 12.01 3.85
C SER A 163 -12.98 13.17 3.58
N VAL A 164 -12.87 14.24 4.36
CA VAL A 164 -13.62 15.49 4.17
C VAL A 164 -12.65 16.62 3.90
N LYS A 165 -12.81 17.31 2.76
CA LYS A 165 -12.05 18.50 2.42
C LYS A 165 -12.54 19.69 3.26
N ILE A 166 -11.58 20.46 3.77
CA ILE A 166 -11.82 21.72 4.47
C ILE A 166 -10.92 22.77 3.83
N ASP A 167 -11.54 23.71 3.14
CA ASP A 167 -10.83 24.82 2.50
C ASP A 167 -10.44 25.87 3.54
N LYS A 168 -9.20 26.36 3.46
CA LYS A 168 -8.76 27.49 4.27
C LYS A 168 -8.72 28.72 3.37
N HIS A 169 -9.64 29.66 3.58
CA HIS A 169 -9.52 30.99 3.01
C HIS A 169 -8.23 31.62 3.56
N SER A 170 -7.32 32.00 2.67
CA SER A 170 -6.04 32.62 3.03
C SER A 170 -6.31 33.94 3.76
N ALA A 171 -6.16 33.94 5.09
CA ALA A 171 -6.05 35.18 5.83
C ALA A 171 -4.79 35.91 5.35
N GLY A 172 -4.95 37.16 4.90
CA GLY A 172 -3.91 37.96 4.25
C GLY A 172 -2.56 37.92 4.98
N HIS A 173 -1.51 37.76 4.17
CA HIS A 173 -0.13 37.59 4.59
C HIS A 173 0.31 38.56 5.70
N ALA A 174 0.62 38.05 6.89
CA ALA A 174 1.44 38.77 7.86
C ALA A 174 2.93 38.59 7.47
N SER A 175 3.57 39.68 7.09
CA SER A 175 4.92 39.72 6.54
C SER A 175 6.03 39.47 7.58
N LYS A 176 7.16 38.98 7.05
CA LYS A 176 8.57 39.08 7.50
C LYS A 176 9.13 37.94 8.37
N GLN A 177 9.96 37.11 7.73
CA GLN A 177 11.35 36.93 8.15
C GLN A 177 12.21 36.56 6.93
N ARG A 178 13.27 37.34 6.69
CA ARG A 178 14.29 37.08 5.66
C ARG A 178 15.20 35.95 6.17
N GLY A 179 15.15 34.80 5.49
CA GLY A 179 16.05 33.67 5.69
C GLY A 179 16.24 32.92 4.39
N VAL A 180 17.44 32.39 4.19
CA VAL A 180 18.05 31.78 2.99
C VAL A 180 17.10 30.92 2.14
N TYR A 181 17.20 31.10 0.81
CA TYR A 181 16.42 30.47 -0.27
C TYR A 181 16.07 28.99 -0.05
N VAL A 182 14.91 28.76 0.56
CA VAL A 182 13.99 27.67 0.23
C VAL A 182 12.61 28.35 0.12
N PRO A 183 11.90 28.26 -1.02
CA PRO A 183 10.52 28.72 -1.07
C PRO A 183 9.75 28.02 0.05
N GLY A 184 9.21 28.79 1.00
CA GLY A 184 8.32 28.24 2.00
C GLY A 184 7.12 27.59 1.30
N THR A 185 6.41 26.71 2.01
CA THR A 185 5.09 26.25 1.55
C THR A 185 4.07 26.76 2.53
N HIS A 186 2.95 27.29 2.04
CA HIS A 186 1.83 27.71 2.89
C HIS A 186 0.66 26.75 2.74
N LEU A 187 -0.09 26.57 3.83
CA LEU A 187 -1.28 25.72 3.88
C LEU A 187 -2.43 26.39 3.11
N THR A 188 -2.91 25.75 2.05
CA THR A 188 -4.06 26.20 1.25
C THR A 188 -5.36 25.49 1.63
N GLY A 189 -5.27 24.32 2.24
CA GLY A 189 -6.41 23.55 2.71
C GLY A 189 -5.97 22.30 3.46
N TYR A 190 -6.91 21.52 3.97
CA TYR A 190 -6.60 20.21 4.51
C TYR A 190 -7.78 19.26 4.36
N GLN A 191 -7.49 17.97 4.34
CA GLN A 191 -8.48 16.91 4.44
C GLN A 191 -8.44 16.32 5.83
N ARG A 192 -9.58 16.26 6.51
CA ARG A 192 -9.72 15.41 7.69
C ARG A 192 -9.93 13.98 7.22
N VAL A 193 -9.07 13.07 7.67
CA VAL A 193 -9.11 11.65 7.31
C VAL A 193 -9.44 10.84 8.54
N THR A 194 -10.52 10.06 8.47
CA THR A 194 -10.88 9.05 9.45
C THR A 194 -10.61 7.68 8.86
N VAL A 195 -9.89 6.84 9.61
CA VAL A 195 -9.51 5.49 9.22
C VAL A 195 -10.08 4.49 10.22
N TRP A 196 -10.77 3.48 9.70
CA TRP A 196 -11.13 2.28 10.44
C TRP A 196 -10.24 1.12 10.01
N LEU A 197 -9.84 0.32 11.00
CA LEU A 197 -9.03 -0.88 10.82
C LEU A 197 -9.74 -2.03 11.53
N ARG A 198 -10.04 -3.11 10.80
CA ARG A 198 -10.63 -4.33 11.38
C ARG A 198 -9.98 -5.56 10.76
N GLU A 199 -9.74 -6.55 11.59
CA GLU A 199 -9.50 -7.93 11.13
C GLU A 199 -10.84 -8.65 11.08
N VAL A 200 -11.13 -9.35 9.98
CA VAL A 200 -12.37 -10.11 9.79
C VAL A 200 -12.05 -11.50 9.24
N THR A 201 -12.62 -12.54 9.83
CA THR A 201 -12.44 -13.92 9.36
C THR A 201 -13.64 -14.34 8.51
N ILE A 202 -13.37 -14.73 7.27
CA ILE A 202 -14.37 -15.19 6.31
C ILE A 202 -14.39 -16.71 6.31
N THR A 203 -15.59 -17.26 6.51
CA THR A 203 -15.88 -18.69 6.37
C THR A 203 -16.62 -18.92 5.05
N GLY A 204 -16.45 -20.10 4.44
CA GLY A 204 -17.15 -20.45 3.21
C GLY A 204 -18.67 -20.43 3.40
N GLY A 205 -19.38 -19.73 2.52
CA GLY A 205 -20.83 -19.48 2.61
C GLY A 205 -21.25 -18.48 3.70
N GLY A 206 -20.30 -17.99 4.50
CA GLY A 206 -20.56 -17.06 5.61
C GLY A 206 -20.75 -15.62 5.16
N SER A 207 -21.45 -14.84 5.98
CA SER A 207 -21.49 -13.38 5.88
C SER A 207 -21.06 -12.77 7.21
N GLN A 208 -20.08 -11.88 7.15
CA GLN A 208 -19.65 -11.07 8.28
C GLN A 208 -20.30 -9.69 8.20
N ASN A 209 -20.85 -9.21 9.32
CA ASN A 209 -21.39 -7.87 9.42
C ASN A 209 -20.45 -6.98 10.24
N VAL A 210 -20.11 -5.80 9.72
CA VAL A 210 -19.18 -4.86 10.35
C VAL A 210 -19.84 -3.50 10.54
N GLU A 211 -19.84 -3.00 11.76
CA GLU A 211 -20.23 -1.63 12.07
C GLU A 211 -19.00 -0.74 12.30
N LEU A 212 -18.94 0.36 11.55
CA LEU A 212 -17.87 1.35 11.60
C LEU A 212 -18.47 2.69 11.99
N THR A 213 -18.39 3.03 13.28
CA THR A 213 -18.90 4.30 13.79
C THR A 213 -17.78 5.32 13.93
N GLU A 214 -18.07 6.62 13.87
CA GLU A 214 -17.03 7.66 14.10
C GLU A 214 -16.25 7.41 15.40
N ARG A 215 -16.92 6.90 16.45
CA ARG A 215 -16.27 6.57 17.74
C ARG A 215 -15.39 5.34 17.70
N SER A 216 -15.70 4.39 16.82
CA SER A 216 -14.88 3.19 16.62
C SER A 216 -13.74 3.40 15.61
N ALA A 217 -13.48 4.64 15.21
CA ALA A 217 -12.37 4.96 14.32
C ALA A 217 -11.04 4.52 14.95
N TRP A 218 -10.21 3.86 14.16
CA TRP A 218 -8.90 3.39 14.61
C TRP A 218 -7.86 4.53 14.62
N PHE A 219 -7.99 5.46 13.67
CA PHE A 219 -7.16 6.66 13.58
C PHE A 219 -7.95 7.83 12.96
N ALA A 220 -7.70 9.04 13.45
CA ALA A 220 -8.19 10.28 12.84
C ALA A 220 -7.02 11.26 12.72
N GLY A 221 -6.85 11.83 11.53
CA GLY A 221 -5.75 12.74 11.24
C GLY A 221 -6.07 13.71 10.12
N VAL A 222 -5.03 14.38 9.63
CA VAL A 222 -5.15 15.37 8.54
C VAL A 222 -4.17 15.09 7.42
N VAL A 223 -4.57 15.36 6.19
CA VAL A 223 -3.70 15.47 5.02
C VAL A 223 -3.71 16.93 4.61
N GLU A 224 -2.59 17.61 4.79
CA GLU A 224 -2.47 19.03 4.47
C GLU A 224 -2.25 19.25 2.97
N GLU A 225 -2.97 20.21 2.40
CA GLU A 225 -2.71 20.72 1.06
C GLU A 225 -1.89 22.00 1.18
N ARG A 226 -0.71 22.01 0.55
CA ARG A 226 0.23 23.13 0.61
C ARG A 226 0.64 23.56 -0.78
N ALA A 227 0.68 24.87 -0.99
CA ALA A 227 1.19 25.47 -2.22
C ALA A 227 2.60 26.03 -1.99
N PRO A 228 3.45 26.07 -3.03
CA PRO A 228 4.73 26.77 -2.96
C PRO A 228 4.47 28.27 -2.75
N ASP A 229 5.29 28.90 -1.92
CA ASP A 229 5.33 30.34 -1.83
C ASP A 229 5.79 30.90 -3.17
N ALA A 230 4.96 31.75 -3.77
CA ALA A 230 5.36 32.51 -4.94
C ALA A 230 6.48 33.46 -4.51
N GLY A 231 7.73 33.06 -4.76
CA GLY A 231 8.90 33.90 -4.54
C GLY A 231 8.74 35.20 -5.30
N ARG A 232 8.79 36.32 -4.59
CA ARG A 232 8.82 37.67 -5.16
C ARG A 232 9.93 38.47 -4.53
#